data_AF-A0A0R1U2Q6-F1
#
_entry.id   AF-A0A0R1U2Q6-F1
#
_cell.length_a   1.000
_cell.length_b   1.000
_cell.length_c   1.000
_cell.angle_alpha   90.00
_cell.angle_beta   90.00
_cell.angle_gamma   90.00
#
_symmetry.space_group_name_H-M   'P 1'
#
loop_
_entity.id
_entity.type
_entity.pdbx_description
1 polymer ?
#
loop_
_entity_poly.entity_id
_entity_poly.type
_entity_poly.pdbx_seq_one_letter_code
_entity_poly.pdbx_strand_id
1 'polypeptide(L)'
;MLALLTKEDYYGYALTQRVQEFTAVSESTLYPVLRRLKKNGWVTTYDQPFQGRNRRYYQLTDVGRQRLTVIKGDWQDYKDTIDGVIGGVDTHE
;
A
#
# COMPACT_ATOMS: atom_id res chain seq x y z
N MET A 1 -1.14 -1.04 -0.46
CA MET A 1 -0.12 -2.04 -0.83
C MET A 1 0.93 -2.24 0.25
N LEU A 2 1.78 -1.25 0.59
CA LEU A 2 2.81 -1.44 1.63
C LEU A 2 2.22 -1.92 2.97
N ALA A 3 1.07 -1.36 3.38
CA ALA A 3 0.35 -1.79 4.58
C ALA A 3 -0.21 -3.23 4.54
N LEU A 4 -0.44 -3.80 3.35
CA LEU A 4 -0.86 -5.21 3.24
C LEU A 4 0.37 -6.12 3.43
N LEU A 5 1.50 -5.73 2.83
CA LEU A 5 2.77 -6.44 2.91
C LEU A 5 3.42 -6.43 4.30
N THR A 6 2.86 -5.71 5.28
CA THR A 6 3.29 -5.85 6.69
C THR A 6 2.75 -7.12 7.34
N LYS A 7 1.67 -7.70 6.81
CA LYS A 7 1.01 -8.88 7.38
C LYS A 7 1.61 -10.17 6.84
N GLU A 8 1.83 -10.22 5.54
CA GLU A 8 2.40 -11.36 4.82
C GLU A 8 2.89 -10.92 3.44
N ASP A 9 3.71 -11.76 2.81
CA ASP A 9 4.17 -11.56 1.44
C ASP A 9 3.13 -12.07 0.45
N TYR A 10 2.88 -11.29 -0.61
CA TYR A 10 1.87 -11.63 -1.61
C TYR A 10 2.49 -11.77 -2.98
N TYR A 11 2.04 -12.76 -3.76
CA TYR A 11 2.31 -12.73 -5.20
C TYR A 11 1.51 -11.65 -5.89
N GLY A 12 2.04 -11.12 -7.00
CA GLY A 12 1.55 -9.89 -7.63
C GLY A 12 0.03 -9.82 -7.81
N TYR A 13 -0.59 -10.86 -8.39
CA TYR A 13 -2.03 -10.92 -8.60
C TYR A 13 -2.84 -10.96 -7.29
N ALA A 14 -2.42 -11.76 -6.29
CA ALA A 14 -3.10 -11.77 -4.99
C ALA A 14 -3.03 -10.39 -4.30
N LEU A 15 -1.90 -9.70 -4.41
CA LEU A 15 -1.74 -8.36 -3.86
C LEU A 15 -2.68 -7.35 -4.54
N THR A 16 -2.84 -7.42 -5.87
CA THR A 16 -3.75 -6.52 -6.58
C THR A 16 -5.20 -6.80 -6.20
N GLN A 17 -5.61 -8.06 -6.15
CA GLN A 17 -6.95 -8.48 -5.71
C GLN A 17 -7.26 -7.97 -4.29
N ARG A 18 -6.32 -8.13 -3.35
CA ARG A 18 -6.48 -7.65 -1.97
C ARG A 18 -6.65 -6.13 -1.87
N VAL A 19 -6.02 -5.36 -2.76
CA VAL A 19 -6.17 -3.90 -2.81
C VAL A 19 -7.53 -3.48 -3.37
N GLN A 20 -8.08 -4.25 -4.31
CA GLN A 20 -9.38 -3.99 -4.90
C GLN A 20 -10.53 -4.18 -3.91
N GLU A 21 -10.35 -4.95 -2.84
CA GLU A 21 -11.32 -5.04 -1.74
C GLU A 21 -11.54 -3.70 -1.01
N PHE A 22 -10.58 -2.77 -1.10
CA PHE A 22 -10.66 -1.45 -0.45
C PHE A 22 -10.77 -0.29 -1.42
N THR A 23 -10.63 -0.53 -2.73
CA THR A 23 -10.53 0.54 -3.74
C THR A 23 -11.12 0.10 -5.09
N ALA A 24 -11.70 1.03 -5.84
CA ALA A 24 -12.21 0.76 -7.20
C ALA A 24 -11.11 0.75 -8.29
N VAL A 25 -9.83 0.68 -7.92
CA VAL A 25 -8.70 0.82 -8.86
C VAL A 25 -8.52 -0.48 -9.67
N SER A 26 -8.34 -0.36 -10.98
CA SER A 26 -8.14 -1.52 -11.87
C SER A 26 -6.76 -2.17 -11.68
N GLU A 27 -6.66 -3.47 -11.95
CA GLU A 27 -5.37 -4.19 -11.96
C GLU A 27 -4.34 -3.55 -12.89
N SER A 28 -4.78 -3.12 -14.08
CA SER A 28 -3.91 -2.45 -15.06
C SER A 28 -3.25 -1.18 -14.51
N THR A 29 -3.89 -0.52 -13.54
CA THR A 29 -3.34 0.63 -12.83
C THR A 29 -2.44 0.22 -11.66
N LEU A 30 -2.75 -0.90 -11.00
CA LEU A 30 -2.02 -1.40 -9.84
C LEU A 30 -0.66 -2.02 -10.19
N TYR A 31 -0.50 -2.68 -11.34
CA TYR A 31 0.80 -3.24 -11.74
C TYR A 31 1.90 -2.17 -11.94
N PRO A 32 1.65 -1.03 -12.61
CA PRO A 32 2.59 0.09 -12.62
C PRO A 32 2.95 0.59 -11.21
N VAL A 33 2.00 0.59 -10.26
CA VAL A 33 2.27 0.93 -8.86
C VAL A 33 3.29 -0.05 -8.28
N LEU A 34 3.08 -1.36 -8.41
CA LEU A 34 4.03 -2.38 -7.92
C LEU A 34 5.43 -2.18 -8.47
N ARG A 35 5.55 -1.87 -9.77
CA ARG A 35 6.85 -1.56 -10.40
C ARG A 35 7.51 -0.34 -9.76
N ARG A 36 6.74 0.71 -9.44
CA ARG A 36 7.25 1.91 -8.73
C ARG A 36 7.68 1.59 -7.31
N LEU A 37 6.90 0.82 -6.55
CA LEU A 37 7.28 0.41 -5.18
C LEU A 37 8.62 -0.33 -5.19
N LYS A 38 8.82 -1.25 -6.15
CA LYS A 38 10.08 -1.98 -6.32
C LYS A 38 11.22 -1.06 -6.75
N LYS A 39 10.98 -0.19 -7.74
CA LYS A 39 11.98 0.79 -8.22
C LYS A 39 12.47 1.70 -7.09
N ASN A 40 11.60 2.08 -6.16
CA ASN A 40 11.93 2.91 -5.02
C ASN A 40 12.57 2.13 -3.86
N GLY A 41 12.79 0.82 -4.01
CA GLY A 41 13.37 -0.02 -2.96
C GLY A 41 12.45 -0.29 -1.76
N TRP A 42 11.16 0.07 -1.86
CA TRP A 42 10.19 -0.15 -0.77
C TRP A 42 9.71 -1.60 -0.68
N VAL A 43 9.87 -2.35 -1.76
CA VAL A 43 9.60 -3.79 -1.79
C VAL A 43 10.72 -4.50 -2.55
N THR A 44 11.00 -5.74 -2.15
CA THR A 44 11.81 -6.69 -2.93
C THR A 44 10.92 -7.76 -3.53
N THR A 45 11.48 -8.61 -4.39
CA THR A 45 10.75 -9.72 -5.00
C THR A 45 11.56 -11.00 -5.02
N TYR A 46 10.90 -12.12 -4.80
CA TYR A 46 11.46 -13.46 -5.00
C TYR A 46 10.44 -14.33 -5.73
N ASP A 47 10.90 -15.42 -6.35
CA ASP A 47 10.04 -16.38 -7.04
C ASP A 47 9.83 -17.60 -6.14
N GLN A 48 8.57 -18.05 -6.01
CA GLN A 48 8.21 -19.23 -5.23
C GLN A 48 7.15 -20.06 -5.97
N PRO A 49 7.24 -21.40 -5.95
CA PRO A 49 6.20 -22.26 -6.50
C PRO A 49 4.87 -22.07 -5.77
N PHE A 50 3.80 -21.87 -6.54
CA PHE A 50 2.44 -21.82 -6.02
C PHE A 50 1.46 -22.36 -7.07
N GLN A 51 0.69 -23.40 -6.70
CA GLN A 51 -0.27 -24.08 -7.57
C GLN A 51 0.34 -24.49 -8.93
N GLY A 52 1.50 -25.16 -8.89
CA GLY A 52 2.15 -25.71 -10.09
C GLY A 52 2.83 -24.68 -11.00
N ARG A 53 2.89 -23.39 -10.61
CA ARG A 53 3.60 -22.34 -11.36
C ARG A 53 4.47 -21.51 -10.42
N ASN A 54 5.63 -21.09 -10.89
CA ASN A 54 6.39 -20.07 -10.17
C ASN A 54 5.63 -18.74 -10.21
N ARG A 55 5.44 -18.16 -9.03
CA ARG A 55 4.83 -16.84 -8.85
C ARG A 55 5.85 -15.89 -8.25
N ARG A 56 5.79 -14.64 -8.69
CA ARG A 56 6.62 -13.57 -8.14
C ARG A 56 5.95 -12.98 -6.92
N TYR A 57 6.56 -13.19 -5.77
CA TYR A 57 6.18 -12.63 -4.49
C TYR A 57 6.82 -11.26 -4.29
N TYR A 58 6.09 -10.39 -3.62
CA TYR A 58 6.54 -9.09 -3.16
C TYR A 58 6.68 -9.16 -1.66
N GLN A 59 7.78 -8.62 -1.16
CA GLN A 59 8.10 -8.57 0.26
C GLN A 59 8.46 -7.15 0.65
N LEU A 60 7.98 -6.69 1.80
CA LEU A 60 8.27 -5.36 2.32
C LEU A 60 9.73 -5.28 2.81
N THR A 61 10.45 -4.24 2.39
CA THR A 61 11.81 -3.95 2.89
C THR A 61 11.77 -3.05 4.12
N ASP A 62 12.89 -2.88 4.82
CA ASP A 62 13.00 -1.93 5.93
C ASP A 62 12.78 -0.48 5.49
N VAL A 63 13.31 -0.10 4.33
CA VAL A 63 13.03 1.21 3.70
C VAL A 63 11.54 1.35 3.39
N GLY A 64 10.88 0.27 2.94
CA GLY A 64 9.44 0.23 2.75
C GLY A 64 8.64 0.41 4.05
N ARG A 65 9.11 -0.18 5.16
CA ARG A 65 8.49 0.01 6.49
C ARG A 65 8.61 1.46 6.95
N GLN A 66 9.80 2.07 6.81
CA GLN A 66 10.00 3.49 7.12
C GLN A 66 9.09 4.38 6.26
N ARG A 67 9.00 4.10 4.95
CA ARG A 67 8.10 4.83 4.07
C ARG A 67 6.63 4.69 4.46
N LEU A 68 6.21 3.49 4.89
CA LEU A 68 4.86 3.27 5.38
C LEU A 68 4.56 4.10 6.64
N THR A 69 5.52 4.22 7.55
CA THR A 69 5.37 5.09 8.74
C THR A 69 5.12 6.54 8.33
N VAL A 70 5.89 7.07 7.37
CA VAL A 70 5.68 8.43 6.84
C VAL A 70 4.29 8.57 6.23
N ILE A 71 3.89 7.64 5.36
CA ILE A 71 2.55 7.66 4.73
C ILE A 71 1.42 7.65 5.78
N LYS A 72 1.60 6.91 6.88
CA LYS A 72 0.61 6.87 7.97
C LYS A 72 0.53 8.21 8.71
N GLY A 73 1.67 8.87 8.95
CA GLY A 73 1.70 10.22 9.50
C GLY A 73 0.99 11.21 8.60
N ASP A 74 1.40 11.27 7.32
CA ASP A 74 0.79 12.16 6.32
C ASP A 74 -0.73 11.96 6.21
N TRP A 75 -1.20 10.70 6.28
CA TRP A 75 -2.63 10.38 6.28
C TRP A 75 -3.35 10.89 7.53
N GLN A 76 -2.74 10.74 8.70
CA GLN A 76 -3.33 11.19 9.96
C GLN A 76 -3.48 12.71 9.96
N ASP A 77 -2.42 13.44 9.58
CA ASP A 77 -2.45 14.90 9.49
C ASP A 77 -3.50 15.40 8.49
N TYR A 78 -3.59 14.74 7.33
CA TYR A 78 -4.59 15.05 6.31
C TYR A 78 -6.02 14.81 6.83
N LYS A 79 -6.24 13.67 7.49
CA LYS A 79 -7.53 13.32 8.08
C LYS A 79 -7.94 14.35 9.14
N ASP A 80 -7.06 14.67 10.07
CA ASP A 80 -7.36 15.61 11.16
C ASP A 80 -7.67 17.01 10.62
N THR A 81 -6.97 17.43 9.57
CA THR A 81 -7.26 18.70 8.89
C THR A 81 -8.66 18.70 8.26
N ILE A 82 -9.02 17.64 7.53
CA ILE A 82 -10.33 17.53 6.88
C ILE A 82 -11.45 17.40 7.92
N ASP A 83 -11.24 16.61 8.97
CA ASP A 83 -12.18 16.44 10.08
C ASP A 83 -12.41 17.78 10.79
N GLY A 84 -11.37 18.62 10.96
CA GLY A 84 -11.53 19.98 11.49
C GLY A 84 -12.36 20.90 10.58
N VAL A 85 -12.17 20.82 9.26
CA VAL A 85 -12.92 21.65 8.29
C VAL A 85 -14.38 21.19 8.17
N ILE A 86 -14.63 19.88 8.08
CA ILE A 86 -15.97 19.30 7.88
C ILE A 86 -16.74 19.20 9.20
N GLY A 87 -16.06 18.89 10.30
CA GLY A 87 -16.63 18.74 11.63
C GLY A 87 -17.14 20.04 12.25
N GLY A 88 -16.98 21.17 11.54
CA GLY A 88 -17.32 22.49 12.02
C GLY A 88 -16.29 22.94 13.04
N VAL A 89 -15.38 23.81 12.63
CA VAL A 89 -14.73 24.68 13.60
C VAL A 89 -15.84 25.58 14.15
N ASP A 90 -16.50 25.16 15.22
CA ASP A 90 -17.24 26.06 16.11
C ASP A 90 -16.19 26.98 16.73
N THR A 91 -15.75 27.93 15.92
CA THR A 91 -15.04 29.11 16.39
C THR A 91 -16.13 29.96 17.02
N HIS A 92 -16.46 29.66 18.27
CA HIS A 92 -17.16 30.58 19.14
C HIS A 92 -16.30 31.83 19.28
N GLU A 93 -16.60 32.85 18.49
CA GLU A 93 -16.47 34.25 18.92
C GLU A 93 -17.56 34.58 19.96
#